data_AF-A0A090RRE8-F1
#
_entry.id   AF-A0A090RRE8-F1
#
_cell.length_a   1.000
_cell.length_b   1.000
_cell.length_c   1.000
_cell.angle_alpha   90.00
_cell.angle_beta   90.00
_cell.angle_gamma   90.00
#
_symmetry.space_group_name_H-M   'P 1'
#
loop_
_entity.id
_entity.type
_entity.pdbx_description
1 polymer ?
#
loop_
_entity_poly.entity_id
_entity_poly.type
_entity_poly.pdbx_seq_one_letter_code
_entity_poly.pdbx_strand_id
1 'polypeptide(L)'
;MAGDTIVQDLEVLATLGHIVVFGFLAGAGETNLQAEAIKHFSKAPTISYSEIYATYFSNFDLVKESLSEVYRLLDEGKVKPVYSTMPLADAAKAHDMIESGKVLGKLVLTPNL
;
A
#
# COMPACT_ATOMS: atom_id res chain seq x y z
N MET A 1 1.25 2.54 7.44
CA MET A 1 0.00 3.30 7.60
C MET A 1 0.41 4.76 7.75
N ALA A 2 -0.38 5.69 7.25
CA ALA A 2 -0.07 7.12 7.31
C ALA A 2 -1.01 7.84 8.29
N GLY A 3 -0.83 9.15 8.44
CA GLY A 3 -1.48 9.92 9.51
C GLY A 3 -0.65 9.85 10.78
N ASP A 4 -1.28 9.61 11.93
CA ASP A 4 -0.60 9.70 13.23
C ASP A 4 0.49 8.64 13.46
N THR A 5 0.45 7.52 12.73
CA THR A 5 1.46 6.46 12.87
C THR A 5 2.82 6.83 12.27
N ILE A 6 2.91 7.96 11.54
CA ILE A 6 4.15 8.42 10.92
C ILE A 6 5.23 8.80 11.94
N VAL A 7 4.82 9.12 13.18
CA VAL A 7 5.72 9.40 14.30
C VAL A 7 6.61 8.19 14.57
N GLN A 8 6.01 7.01 14.72
CA GLN A 8 6.75 5.77 14.99
C GLN A 8 7.65 5.40 13.80
N ASP A 9 7.18 5.61 12.57
CA ASP A 9 7.97 5.34 11.37
C ASP A 9 9.26 6.20 11.35
N LEU A 10 9.18 7.48 11.72
CA LEU A 10 10.33 8.39 11.81
C LEU A 10 11.27 8.05 12.98
N GLU A 11 10.74 7.56 14.09
CA GLU A 11 11.55 7.09 15.24
C GLU A 11 12.45 5.92 14.84
N VAL A 12 11.93 4.95 14.09
CA VAL A 12 12.69 3.76 13.67
C VAL A 12 13.47 3.94 12.37
N LEU A 13 13.23 5.03 11.63
CA LEU A 13 13.93 5.30 10.38
C LEU A 13 15.45 5.41 10.57
N ALA A 14 16.22 4.76 9.69
CA ALA A 14 17.67 4.90 9.64
C ALA A 14 18.10 6.27 9.08
N THR A 15 19.37 6.64 9.28
CA THR A 15 19.95 7.82 8.61
C THR A 15 19.90 7.62 7.09
N LEU A 16 19.45 8.65 6.36
CA LEU A 16 19.14 8.62 4.93
C LEU A 16 18.03 7.62 4.55
N GLY A 17 17.20 7.21 5.51
CA GLY A 17 16.09 6.31 5.26
C GLY A 17 14.97 6.95 4.44
N HIS A 18 14.16 6.11 3.81
CA HIS A 18 13.06 6.51 2.95
C HIS A 18 11.74 5.91 3.41
N ILE A 19 10.78 6.77 3.75
CA ILE A 19 9.39 6.39 4.01
C ILE A 19 8.57 6.59 2.73
N VAL A 20 7.89 5.53 2.30
CA VAL A 20 6.95 5.57 1.16
C VAL A 20 5.51 5.47 1.68
N VAL A 21 4.77 6.58 1.59
CA VAL A 21 3.36 6.65 1.96
C VAL A 21 2.50 6.29 0.74
N PHE A 22 1.68 5.25 0.84
CA PHE A 22 0.83 4.79 -0.28
C PHE A 22 -0.67 4.70 0.06
N GLY A 23 -1.09 5.25 1.20
CA GLY A 23 -2.50 5.30 1.58
C GLY A 23 -2.76 5.75 3.01
N PHE A 24 -4.00 6.16 3.26
CA PHE A 24 -4.48 6.73 4.53
C PHE A 24 -5.68 5.94 5.05
N LEU A 25 -5.53 4.62 5.21
CA LEU A 25 -6.63 3.76 5.62
C LEU A 25 -7.22 4.16 6.99
N ALA A 26 -6.38 4.66 7.90
CA ALA A 26 -6.79 5.19 9.20
C ALA A 26 -7.19 6.69 9.16
N GLY A 27 -7.30 7.28 7.97
CA GLY A 27 -7.49 8.72 7.78
C GLY A 27 -6.18 9.51 7.78
N ALA A 28 -6.31 10.83 7.69
CA ALA A 28 -5.16 11.76 7.62
C ALA A 28 -4.48 11.99 8.98
N GLY A 29 -5.12 11.63 10.09
CA GLY A 29 -4.65 11.93 11.45
C GLY A 29 -4.64 13.43 11.76
N GLU A 30 -4.07 13.79 12.92
CA GLU A 30 -3.87 15.17 13.37
C GLU A 30 -2.40 15.58 13.37
N THR A 31 -1.49 14.61 13.20
CA THR A 31 -0.05 14.83 13.21
C THR A 31 0.40 15.75 12.08
N ASN A 32 1.08 16.84 12.45
CA ASN A 32 1.77 17.69 11.50
C ASN A 32 3.09 17.04 11.07
N LEU A 33 3.09 16.43 9.88
CA LEU A 33 4.25 15.73 9.33
C LEU A 33 5.52 16.58 9.29
N GLN A 34 5.43 17.84 8.88
CA GLN A 34 6.60 18.71 8.76
C GLN A 34 7.21 18.99 10.14
N ALA A 35 6.36 19.27 11.13
CA ALA A 35 6.82 19.50 12.50
C ALA A 35 7.47 18.25 13.09
N GLU A 36 6.92 17.06 12.80
CA GLU A 36 7.51 15.80 13.25
C GLU A 36 8.85 15.51 12.58
N ALA A 37 8.92 15.63 11.25
CA ALA A 37 10.14 15.36 10.49
C ALA A 37 11.33 16.22 10.92
N ILE A 38 11.09 17.48 11.34
CA ILE A 38 12.14 18.39 11.85
C ILE A 38 12.81 17.83 13.11
N LYS A 39 12.08 17.14 13.99
CA LYS A 39 12.66 16.51 15.19
C LYS A 39 13.70 15.43 14.82
N HIS A 40 13.60 14.90 13.61
CA HIS A 40 14.47 13.87 13.06
C HIS A 40 15.43 14.40 11.98
N PHE A 41 15.69 15.71 11.93
CA PHE A 41 16.50 16.34 10.88
C PHE A 41 17.89 15.71 10.69
N SER A 42 18.55 15.30 11.79
CA SER A 42 19.87 14.65 11.74
C SER A 42 19.88 13.31 11.01
N LYS A 43 18.71 12.66 10.86
CA LYS A 43 18.56 11.44 10.07
C LYS A 43 18.42 11.73 8.58
N ALA A 44 18.24 12.98 8.15
CA ALA A 44 18.00 13.36 6.75
C ALA A 44 16.95 12.47 6.05
N PRO A 45 15.70 12.41 6.57
CA PRO A 45 14.68 11.52 6.05
C PRO A 45 14.22 11.92 4.64
N THR A 46 13.97 10.92 3.79
CA THR A 46 13.16 11.09 2.56
C THR A 46 11.75 10.60 2.84
N ILE A 47 10.74 11.38 2.46
CA ILE A 47 9.33 11.00 2.55
C ILE A 47 8.70 11.23 1.19
N SER A 48 8.17 10.17 0.58
CA SER A 48 7.48 10.25 -0.71
C SER A 48 6.06 9.72 -0.62
N TYR A 49 5.19 10.23 -1.49
CA TYR A 49 3.85 9.72 -1.68
C TYR A 49 3.80 8.91 -2.98
N SER A 50 3.31 7.68 -2.90
CA SER A 50 3.10 6.80 -4.04
C SER A 50 1.60 6.62 -4.24
N GLU A 51 1.05 7.27 -5.26
CA GLU A 51 -0.34 7.11 -5.68
C GLU A 51 -0.34 6.49 -7.07
N ILE A 52 -0.95 5.31 -7.20
CA ILE A 52 -0.80 4.48 -8.40
C ILE A 52 -1.44 5.13 -9.63
N TYR A 53 -2.53 5.87 -9.46
CA TYR A 53 -3.20 6.53 -10.57
C TYR A 53 -2.43 7.76 -11.06
N ALA A 54 -1.79 8.51 -10.17
CA ALA A 54 -0.89 9.59 -10.53
C ALA A 54 0.23 9.08 -11.43
N THR A 55 0.86 7.96 -11.07
CA THR A 55 1.88 7.31 -11.91
C THR A 55 1.28 6.78 -13.21
N TYR A 56 0.12 6.11 -13.15
CA TYR A 56 -0.56 5.57 -14.32
C TYR A 56 -0.84 6.63 -15.39
N PHE A 57 -1.36 7.79 -14.98
CA PHE A 57 -1.75 8.86 -15.90
C PHE A 57 -0.58 9.71 -16.38
N SER A 58 0.49 9.85 -15.58
CA SER A 58 1.64 10.69 -15.94
C SER A 58 2.76 9.90 -16.64
N ASN A 59 2.91 8.61 -16.34
CA ASN A 59 3.96 7.75 -16.85
C ASN A 59 3.51 6.28 -16.85
N PHE A 60 2.72 5.92 -17.86
CA PHE A 60 2.21 4.56 -17.99
C PHE A 60 3.31 3.51 -18.25
N ASP A 61 4.40 3.89 -18.94
CA ASP A 61 5.51 2.98 -19.21
C ASP A 61 6.16 2.48 -17.92
N LEU A 62 6.29 3.36 -16.92
CA LEU A 62 6.78 2.98 -15.58
C LEU A 62 5.85 1.96 -14.89
N VAL A 63 4.54 2.11 -15.03
CA VAL A 63 3.56 1.13 -14.49
C VAL A 63 3.71 -0.22 -15.18
N LYS A 64 3.86 -0.23 -16.51
CA LYS A 64 4.02 -1.44 -17.31
C LYS A 64 5.31 -2.19 -16.94
N GLU A 65 6.42 -1.48 -16.81
CA GLU A 65 7.70 -2.05 -16.36
C GLU A 65 7.57 -2.62 -14.94
N SER A 66 6.99 -1.84 -14.02
CA SER A 66 6.76 -2.27 -12.64
C SER A 66 5.92 -3.55 -12.55
N LEU A 67 4.85 -3.65 -13.34
CA LEU A 67 4.02 -4.86 -13.40
C LEU A 67 4.78 -6.06 -13.97
N SER A 68 5.63 -5.84 -14.98
CA SER A 68 6.46 -6.90 -15.56
C SER A 68 7.42 -7.49 -14.53
N GLU A 69 8.00 -6.64 -13.69
CA GLU A 69 8.86 -7.06 -12.58
C GLU A 69 8.09 -7.84 -11.50
N VAL A 70 6.87 -7.40 -11.16
CA VAL A 70 6.00 -8.14 -10.23
C VAL A 70 5.69 -9.55 -10.76
N TYR A 71 5.40 -9.71 -12.04
CA TYR A 71 5.18 -11.03 -12.64
C TYR A 71 6.45 -11.89 -12.61
N ARG A 72 7.62 -11.31 -12.89
CA ARG A 72 8.89 -12.04 -12.75
C ARG A 72 9.10 -12.55 -11.33
N LEU A 73 8.82 -11.73 -10.31
CA LEU A 73 8.93 -12.12 -8.91
C LEU A 73 7.90 -13.18 -8.48
N LEU A 74 6.71 -13.17 -9.10
CA LEU A 74 5.69 -14.19 -8.94
C LEU A 74 6.15 -15.54 -9.51
N ASP A 75 6.69 -15.53 -10.74
CA ASP A 75 7.22 -16.72 -11.41
C ASP A 75 8.40 -17.34 -10.64
N GLU A 76 9.25 -16.50 -10.03
CA GLU A 76 10.34 -16.94 -9.15
C GLU A 76 9.87 -17.44 -7.77
N GLY A 77 8.58 -17.31 -7.45
CA GLY A 77 8.02 -17.68 -6.16
C GLY A 77 8.48 -16.78 -4.99
N LYS A 78 9.06 -15.61 -5.29
CA LYS A 78 9.46 -14.59 -4.29
C LYS A 78 8.26 -13.80 -3.79
N VAL A 79 7.25 -13.60 -4.65
CA VAL A 79 5.95 -13.07 -4.27
C VAL A 79 4.95 -14.22 -4.18
N LYS A 80 4.29 -14.38 -3.04
CA LYS A 80 3.28 -15.42 -2.80
C LYS A 80 1.98 -14.75 -2.34
N PRO A 81 1.05 -14.45 -3.26
CA PRO A 81 -0.20 -13.77 -2.90
C PRO A 81 -1.02 -14.63 -1.95
N VAL A 82 -1.50 -14.02 -0.87
CA VAL A 82 -2.55 -14.60 -0.04
C VAL A 82 -3.89 -14.14 -0.61
N TYR A 83 -4.73 -15.08 -0.99
CA TYR A 83 -6.05 -14.77 -1.52
C TYR A 83 -7.05 -15.88 -1.21
N SER A 84 -8.32 -15.51 -1.23
CA SER A 84 -9.47 -16.41 -1.20
C SER A 84 -10.37 -16.13 -2.39
N THR A 85 -11.24 -17.08 -2.74
CA THR A 85 -12.15 -16.96 -3.87
C THR A 85 -13.60 -17.11 -3.43
N MET A 86 -14.49 -16.35 -4.05
CA MET A 86 -15.95 -16.50 -3.91
C MET A 86 -16.64 -16.45 -5.27
N PRO A 87 -17.83 -17.06 -5.44
CA PRO A 87 -18.62 -16.86 -6.63
C PRO A 87 -18.96 -15.38 -6.81
N LEU A 88 -18.96 -14.88 -8.05
CA LEU A 88 -19.37 -13.52 -8.37
C LEU A 88 -20.81 -13.22 -7.91
N ALA A 89 -21.68 -14.23 -7.91
CA ALA A 89 -23.04 -14.12 -7.39
C ALA A 89 -23.09 -13.71 -5.90
N ASP A 90 -22.03 -13.98 -5.14
CA ASP A 90 -21.92 -13.65 -3.71
C ASP A 90 -21.24 -12.29 -3.45
N ALA A 91 -21.17 -11.40 -4.46
CA ALA A 91 -20.49 -10.11 -4.35
C ALA A 91 -20.91 -9.25 -3.13
N ALA A 92 -22.20 -9.26 -2.78
CA ALA A 92 -22.69 -8.53 -1.60
C ALA A 92 -22.08 -9.08 -0.30
N LYS A 93 -22.12 -10.42 -0.12
CA LYS A 93 -21.52 -11.09 1.03
C LYS A 93 -20.00 -10.90 1.08
N ALA A 94 -19.34 -10.95 -0.08
CA ALA A 94 -17.92 -10.66 -0.21
C ALA A 94 -17.58 -9.24 0.26
N HIS A 95 -18.43 -8.26 -0.05
CA HIS A 95 -18.29 -6.89 0.42
C HIS A 95 -18.41 -6.79 1.94
N ASP A 96 -19.46 -7.36 2.54
CA ASP A 96 -19.65 -7.38 3.99
C ASP A 96 -18.44 -8.00 4.72
N MET A 97 -17.84 -9.05 4.13
CA MET A 97 -16.64 -9.68 4.68
C MET A 97 -15.43 -8.74 4.66
N ILE A 98 -15.24 -7.98 3.58
CA ILE A 98 -14.16 -6.99 3.47
C ILE A 98 -14.36 -5.88 4.50
N GLU A 99 -15.58 -5.33 4.61
CA GLU A 99 -15.90 -4.28 5.58
C GLU A 99 -15.68 -4.73 7.03
N SER A 100 -15.92 -6.01 7.32
CA SER A 100 -15.66 -6.58 8.66
C SER A 100 -14.18 -6.61 9.04
N GLY A 101 -13.26 -6.35 8.10
CA GLY A 101 -11.80 -6.39 8.31
C GLY A 101 -11.23 -7.81 8.50
N LYS A 102 -12.03 -8.86 8.29
CA LYS A 102 -11.64 -10.26 8.53
C LYS A 102 -11.01 -10.94 7.31
N VAL A 103 -11.01 -10.29 6.15
CA VAL A 103 -10.39 -10.82 4.93
C VAL A 103 -8.89 -10.63 5.01
N LEU A 104 -8.14 -11.73 5.02
CA LEU A 104 -6.70 -11.71 4.84
C LEU A 104 -6.35 -11.74 3.35
N GLY A 105 -5.54 -10.79 2.90
CA GLY A 105 -5.08 -10.74 1.51
C GLY A 105 -6.16 -10.23 0.55
N LYS A 106 -6.23 -10.83 -0.65
CA LYS A 106 -7.22 -10.45 -1.68
C LYS A 106 -8.39 -11.41 -1.72
N LEU A 107 -9.61 -10.88 -1.85
CA LEU A 107 -10.81 -11.67 -2.11
C LEU A 107 -11.16 -11.56 -3.59
N VAL A 108 -11.08 -12.67 -4.31
CA VAL A 108 -11.25 -12.73 -5.76
C VAL A 108 -12.64 -13.28 -6.09
N LEU A 109 -13.42 -12.54 -6.85
CA LEU A 109 -14.72 -12.99 -7.35
C LEU A 109 -14.54 -13.77 -8.65
N THR A 110 -15.11 -14.96 -8.70
CA THR A 110 -15.03 -15.87 -9.85
C THR A 110 -16.39 -15.93 -10.55
N PRO A 111 -16.48 -15.54 -11.83
CA PRO A 111 -17.72 -15.70 -12.59
C PRO A 111 -18.00 -17.20 -12.82
N ASN A 112 -19.27 -17.60 -12.77
CA ASN A 112 -19.65 -18.92 -13.27
C ASN A 112 -19.48 -18.89 -14.80
N LEU A 113 -18.66 -19.80 -15.33
CA LEU A 113 -18.59 -20.07 -16.78
C LEU A 113 -19.83 -20.85 -17.23
#